data_AF-A0A966TTP3-F1
#
_entry.id   AF-A0A966TTP3-F1
#
_cell.length_a   1.000
_cell.length_b   1.000
_cell.length_c   1.000
_cell.angle_alpha   90.00
_cell.angle_beta   90.00
_cell.angle_gamma   90.00
#
_symmetry.space_group_name_H-M   'P 1'
#
loop_
_entity.id
_entity.type
_entity.pdbx_description
1 polymer ?
#
loop_
_entity_poly.entity_id
_entity_poly.type
_entity_poly.pdbx_seq_one_letter_code
_entity_poly.pdbx_strand_id
1 'polypeptide(L)'
;SGGTEGGLSPHFLVFAVGEGPAAVGGRLAMGAGFTREFRPEEMGRMAQVEATASAVRATIAEAGITEVHYVQVKCPLLTSERIADALARGQTVATHDTYHSMGLSRGASALGVALALGEVASVTDADIGVDTDKFSGVASASAGVELLCNEILVLGNSPHWGGDLRISHAVMRDGIDFPAVQAALRDAGFAAQGQLSPEDEARVLAVLAKAEPSTTGRIRGARHIMNDDSDINATRHARALVGGVIAAAVGRTELFVSGGAEHQGPDGGGPVAVIAKVLG
;
A
#
# COMPACT_ATOMS: atom_id res chain seq x y z
N SER A 1 0.90 -9.81 -3.57
CA SER A 1 2.26 -9.40 -3.16
C SER A 1 3.05 -10.65 -2.81
N GLY A 2 4.31 -10.76 -3.23
CA GLY A 2 5.19 -11.87 -2.83
C GLY A 2 5.73 -11.69 -1.40
N GLY A 3 6.27 -12.78 -0.83
CA GLY A 3 6.91 -12.80 0.49
C GLY A 3 5.93 -13.07 1.64
N THR A 4 6.08 -14.24 2.26
CA THR A 4 5.29 -14.69 3.43
C THR A 4 6.24 -15.08 4.56
N GLU A 5 7.18 -14.18 4.88
CA GLU A 5 8.19 -14.42 5.91
C GLU A 5 7.61 -14.45 7.33
N GLY A 6 8.38 -15.03 8.26
CA GLY A 6 7.93 -15.26 9.63
C GLY A 6 6.84 -16.33 9.66
N GLY A 7 5.65 -15.95 10.12
CA GLY A 7 4.48 -16.83 10.21
C GLY A 7 3.34 -16.46 9.27
N LEU A 8 3.53 -15.53 8.32
CA LEU A 8 2.46 -15.10 7.41
C LEU A 8 1.94 -16.27 6.56
N SER A 9 0.62 -16.47 6.53
CA SER A 9 -0.01 -17.51 5.74
C SER A 9 -0.24 -17.06 4.28
N PRO A 10 0.18 -17.84 3.27
CA PRO A 10 -0.17 -17.57 1.89
C PRO A 10 -1.69 -17.61 1.69
N HIS A 11 -2.26 -16.58 1.07
CA HIS A 11 -3.70 -16.48 0.80
C HIS A 11 -3.96 -15.52 -0.37
N PHE A 12 -5.21 -15.49 -0.83
CA PHE A 12 -5.72 -14.51 -1.79
C PHE A 12 -6.97 -13.85 -1.21
N LEU A 13 -7.13 -12.56 -1.50
CA LEU A 13 -8.38 -11.84 -1.25
C LEU A 13 -9.11 -11.69 -2.59
N VAL A 14 -10.36 -12.12 -2.62
CA VAL A 14 -11.22 -11.99 -3.80
C VAL A 14 -12.21 -10.86 -3.55
N PHE A 15 -12.13 -9.84 -4.39
CA PHE A 15 -13.04 -8.70 -4.37
C PHE A 15 -14.10 -8.91 -5.45
N ALA A 16 -15.38 -8.81 -5.07
CA ALA A 16 -16.51 -8.96 -5.98
C ALA A 16 -17.50 -7.81 -5.77
N VAL A 17 -18.01 -7.28 -6.88
CA VAL A 17 -19.07 -6.28 -6.90
C VAL A 17 -20.33 -6.94 -7.45
N GLY A 18 -21.44 -6.74 -6.76
CA GLY A 18 -22.77 -7.21 -7.17
C GLY A 18 -23.79 -6.10 -7.03
N GLU A 19 -24.92 -6.24 -7.73
CA GLU A 19 -26.03 -5.31 -7.62
C GLU A 19 -26.77 -5.50 -6.27
N GLY A 20 -27.12 -4.40 -5.64
CA GLY A 20 -27.85 -4.41 -4.37
C GLY A 20 -28.25 -3.01 -3.93
N PRO A 21 -29.19 -2.88 -2.99
CA PRO A 21 -29.56 -1.58 -2.46
C PRO A 21 -28.41 -0.97 -1.66
N ALA A 22 -28.28 0.35 -1.73
CA ALA A 22 -27.38 1.09 -0.85
C ALA A 22 -27.79 0.89 0.62
N ALA A 23 -26.81 0.87 1.52
CA ALA A 23 -27.04 0.71 2.96
C ALA A 23 -26.73 2.00 3.72
N VAL A 24 -27.44 2.21 4.84
CA VAL A 24 -27.28 3.40 5.66
C VAL A 24 -25.89 3.44 6.30
N GLY A 25 -25.26 4.62 6.25
CA GLY A 25 -24.01 4.88 6.96
C GLY A 25 -22.76 4.52 6.17
N GLY A 26 -22.81 4.34 4.85
CA GLY A 26 -21.62 4.09 4.05
C GLY A 26 -21.06 2.67 4.23
N ARG A 27 -20.82 2.00 3.12
CA ARG A 27 -20.25 0.65 3.09
C ARG A 27 -19.04 0.59 2.19
N LEU A 28 -18.30 -0.52 2.31
CA LEU A 28 -17.17 -0.83 1.46
C LEU A 28 -17.55 -0.64 0.00
N ALA A 29 -16.88 0.32 -0.61
CA ALA A 29 -16.95 0.63 -2.02
C ALA A 29 -15.58 0.34 -2.63
N MET A 30 -15.60 -0.12 -3.88
CA MET A 30 -14.37 -0.41 -4.60
C MET A 30 -14.46 0.06 -6.05
N GLY A 31 -13.34 0.52 -6.57
CA GLY A 31 -13.16 0.79 -7.98
C GLY A 31 -11.84 0.20 -8.47
N ALA A 32 -11.85 -0.32 -9.69
CA ALA A 32 -10.65 -0.78 -10.37
C ALA A 32 -10.35 0.13 -11.56
N GLY A 33 -9.08 0.40 -11.82
CA GLY A 33 -8.64 1.22 -12.93
C GLY A 33 -7.23 0.89 -13.39
N PHE A 34 -6.87 1.43 -14.56
CA PHE A 34 -5.56 1.23 -15.15
C PHE A 34 -5.01 2.57 -15.63
N THR A 35 -3.71 2.76 -15.52
CA THR A 35 -3.03 3.80 -16.29
C THR A 35 -2.80 3.33 -17.73
N ARG A 36 -2.36 4.25 -18.60
CA ARG A 36 -1.66 3.83 -19.82
C ARG A 36 -0.40 3.04 -19.49
N GLU A 37 0.13 2.33 -20.48
CA GLU A 37 1.47 1.75 -20.39
C GLU A 37 2.53 2.86 -20.27
N PHE A 38 3.57 2.57 -19.49
CA PHE A 38 4.75 3.39 -19.30
C PHE A 38 5.88 2.90 -20.17
N ARG A 39 6.59 3.83 -20.79
CA ARG A 39 7.92 3.58 -21.32
C ARG A 39 8.91 3.41 -20.15
N PRO A 40 10.02 2.69 -20.32
CA PRO A 40 11.01 2.51 -19.26
C PRO A 40 11.53 3.83 -18.68
N GLU A 41 11.77 4.84 -19.51
CA GLU A 41 12.21 6.19 -19.11
C GLU A 41 11.17 6.99 -18.29
N GLU A 42 9.93 6.49 -18.15
CA GLU A 42 8.87 7.13 -17.36
C GLU A 42 8.71 6.49 -15.98
N MET A 43 9.23 5.26 -15.79
CA MET A 43 9.12 4.52 -14.53
C MET A 43 9.98 5.18 -13.45
N GLY A 44 9.39 5.44 -12.29
CA GLY A 44 10.03 6.17 -11.21
C GLY A 44 10.17 7.68 -11.44
N ARG A 45 9.36 8.25 -12.35
CA ARG A 45 9.34 9.69 -12.67
C ARG A 45 7.93 10.28 -12.66
N MET A 46 7.83 11.59 -12.82
CA MET A 46 6.60 12.37 -12.81
C MET A 46 5.54 11.88 -13.79
N ALA A 47 5.94 11.33 -14.94
CA ALA A 47 5.00 10.72 -15.88
C ALA A 47 4.19 9.58 -15.25
N GLN A 48 4.82 8.75 -14.39
CA GLN A 48 4.13 7.71 -13.63
C GLN A 48 3.28 8.28 -12.48
N VAL A 49 3.79 9.31 -11.80
CA VAL A 49 3.06 10.04 -10.74
C VAL A 49 1.74 10.61 -11.28
N GLU A 50 1.80 11.38 -12.38
CA GLU A 50 0.65 12.06 -12.98
C GLU A 50 -0.38 11.09 -13.54
N ALA A 51 0.08 10.05 -14.24
CA ALA A 51 -0.81 9.02 -14.79
C ALA A 51 -1.54 8.27 -13.67
N THR A 52 -0.82 7.94 -12.59
CA THR A 52 -1.43 7.30 -11.40
C THR A 52 -2.45 8.23 -10.78
N ALA A 53 -2.11 9.51 -10.58
CA ALA A 53 -3.01 10.48 -9.98
C ALA A 53 -4.31 10.65 -10.79
N SER A 54 -4.19 10.69 -12.13
CA SER A 54 -5.34 10.76 -13.03
C SER A 54 -6.22 9.52 -12.92
N ALA A 55 -5.63 8.33 -12.93
CA ALA A 55 -6.37 7.07 -12.86
C ALA A 55 -7.06 6.91 -11.50
N VAL A 56 -6.40 7.25 -10.38
CA VAL A 56 -7.00 7.21 -9.04
C VAL A 56 -8.21 8.14 -8.95
N ARG A 57 -8.11 9.39 -9.42
CA ARG A 57 -9.25 10.33 -9.41
C ARG A 57 -10.43 9.80 -10.25
N ALA A 58 -10.15 9.24 -11.43
CA ALA A 58 -11.18 8.65 -12.27
C ALA A 58 -11.87 7.46 -11.58
N THR A 59 -11.08 6.54 -11.01
CA THR A 59 -11.60 5.37 -10.29
C THR A 59 -12.45 5.76 -9.07
N ILE A 60 -12.02 6.76 -8.29
CA ILE A 60 -12.80 7.29 -7.15
C ILE A 60 -14.15 7.82 -7.62
N ALA A 61 -14.14 8.66 -8.67
CA ALA A 61 -15.34 9.29 -9.19
C ALA A 61 -16.32 8.26 -9.78
N GLU A 62 -15.83 7.30 -10.56
CA GLU A 62 -16.64 6.25 -11.17
C GLU A 62 -17.27 5.33 -10.11
N ALA A 63 -16.51 4.94 -9.09
CA ALA A 63 -17.01 4.10 -8.00
C ALA A 63 -17.85 4.88 -6.97
N GLY A 64 -17.95 6.20 -7.07
CA GLY A 64 -18.66 7.05 -6.11
C GLY A 64 -18.11 6.94 -4.69
N ILE A 65 -16.80 6.72 -4.53
CA ILE A 65 -16.14 6.59 -3.23
C ILE A 65 -16.02 7.96 -2.58
N THR A 66 -16.51 8.10 -1.34
CA THR A 66 -16.48 9.36 -0.60
C THR A 66 -15.38 9.42 0.43
N GLU A 67 -14.94 8.28 0.95
CA GLU A 67 -13.89 8.17 1.96
C GLU A 67 -12.90 7.08 1.54
N VAL A 68 -11.72 7.46 1.04
CA VAL A 68 -10.69 6.50 0.60
C VAL A 68 -9.91 6.01 1.83
N HIS A 69 -9.72 4.69 1.96
CA HIS A 69 -8.96 4.10 3.06
C HIS A 69 -7.78 3.23 2.60
N TYR A 70 -7.77 2.79 1.35
CA TYR A 70 -6.65 2.01 0.83
C TYR A 70 -6.62 2.08 -0.69
N VAL A 71 -5.45 2.36 -1.27
CA VAL A 71 -5.24 2.33 -2.72
C VAL A 71 -4.13 1.33 -3.03
N GLN A 72 -4.52 0.13 -3.46
CA GLN A 72 -3.57 -0.86 -3.94
C GLN A 72 -3.14 -0.49 -5.35
N VAL A 73 -1.83 -0.42 -5.57
CA VAL A 73 -1.25 -0.28 -6.91
C VAL A 73 -0.34 -1.45 -7.19
N LYS A 74 -0.51 -2.09 -8.35
CA LYS A 74 0.50 -2.98 -8.91
C LYS A 74 1.23 -2.22 -10.01
N CYS A 75 2.52 -1.97 -9.83
CA CYS A 75 3.33 -1.11 -10.69
C CYS A 75 4.47 -1.88 -11.38
N PRO A 76 5.00 -1.38 -12.51
CA PRO A 76 6.05 -2.07 -13.26
C PRO A 76 7.41 -1.90 -12.58
N LEU A 77 8.44 -2.52 -13.16
CA LEU A 77 9.85 -2.33 -12.79
C LEU A 77 10.74 -2.29 -14.04
N LEU A 78 11.97 -1.81 -13.90
CA LEU A 78 12.96 -1.82 -14.97
C LEU A 78 13.71 -3.16 -14.99
N THR A 79 13.59 -3.89 -16.09
CA THR A 79 14.46 -5.04 -16.39
C THR A 79 15.67 -4.59 -17.20
N SER A 80 16.72 -5.41 -17.27
CA SER A 80 17.88 -5.13 -18.13
C SER A 80 17.48 -4.88 -19.60
N GLU A 81 16.49 -5.61 -20.11
CA GLU A 81 15.96 -5.42 -21.47
C GLU A 81 15.25 -4.07 -21.63
N ARG A 82 14.42 -3.68 -20.64
CA ARG A 82 13.72 -2.38 -20.65
C ARG A 82 14.70 -1.21 -20.57
N ILE A 83 15.76 -1.35 -19.78
CA ILE A 83 16.83 -0.36 -19.68
C ILE A 83 17.56 -0.24 -21.03
N ALA A 84 17.93 -1.37 -21.65
CA ALA A 84 18.59 -1.38 -22.95
C ALA A 84 17.73 -0.76 -24.06
N ASP A 85 16.41 -1.01 -24.07
CA ASP A 85 15.48 -0.39 -25.02
C ASP A 85 15.48 1.14 -24.90
N ALA A 86 15.36 1.67 -23.68
CA ALA A 86 15.39 3.12 -23.47
C ALA A 86 16.72 3.74 -23.96
N LEU A 87 17.86 3.13 -23.62
CA LEU A 87 19.18 3.61 -24.04
C LEU A 87 19.35 3.55 -25.56
N ALA A 88 18.87 2.50 -26.22
CA ALA A 88 18.92 2.37 -27.68
C ALA A 88 18.10 3.47 -28.39
N ARG A 89 17.06 3.99 -27.73
CA ARG A 89 16.26 5.14 -28.18
C ARG A 89 16.82 6.51 -27.74
N GLY A 90 18.01 6.55 -27.14
CA GLY A 90 18.65 7.76 -26.65
C GLY A 90 18.03 8.37 -25.38
N GLN A 91 17.23 7.58 -24.65
CA GLN A 91 16.58 8.01 -23.41
C GLN A 91 17.40 7.61 -22.18
N THR A 92 17.10 8.24 -21.04
CA THR A 92 17.66 7.87 -19.73
C THR A 92 16.60 7.20 -18.86
N VAL A 93 17.02 6.36 -17.93
CA VAL A 93 16.16 5.71 -16.93
C VAL A 93 16.42 6.29 -15.54
N ALA A 94 15.47 6.12 -14.62
CA ALA A 94 15.63 6.59 -13.24
C ALA A 94 16.75 5.85 -12.48
N THR A 95 17.03 4.59 -12.86
CA THR A 95 18.15 3.81 -12.33
C THR A 95 18.52 2.68 -13.30
N HIS A 96 19.78 2.23 -13.24
CA HIS A 96 20.25 1.04 -13.95
C HIS A 96 20.15 -0.24 -13.11
N ASP A 97 19.69 -0.15 -11.86
CA ASP A 97 19.50 -1.28 -10.96
C ASP A 97 18.03 -1.75 -10.93
N THR A 98 17.81 -3.00 -11.34
CA THR A 98 16.47 -3.61 -11.39
C THR A 98 15.75 -3.55 -10.04
N TYR A 99 16.45 -3.81 -8.94
CA TYR A 99 15.84 -3.88 -7.62
C TYR A 99 15.47 -2.48 -7.09
N HIS A 100 16.38 -1.52 -7.22
CA HIS A 100 16.15 -0.12 -6.89
C HIS A 100 15.02 0.49 -7.71
N SER A 101 14.86 0.07 -8.98
CA SER A 101 13.74 0.51 -9.82
C SER A 101 12.38 0.13 -9.25
N MET A 102 12.30 -0.97 -8.48
CA MET A 102 11.06 -1.35 -7.81
C MET A 102 10.67 -0.33 -6.75
N GLY A 103 11.64 0.20 -5.98
CA GLY A 103 11.41 1.25 -4.98
C GLY A 103 10.97 2.56 -5.62
N LEU A 104 11.65 2.98 -6.69
CA LEU A 104 11.28 4.18 -7.43
C LEU A 104 9.88 4.10 -8.07
N SER A 105 9.54 2.95 -8.65
CA SER A 105 8.20 2.72 -9.23
C SER A 105 7.09 2.69 -8.18
N ARG A 106 7.34 2.06 -7.01
CA ARG A 106 6.43 2.12 -5.85
C ARG A 106 6.25 3.55 -5.38
N GLY A 107 7.35 4.27 -5.19
CA GLY A 107 7.36 5.65 -4.72
C GLY A 107 6.62 6.61 -5.65
N ALA A 108 6.90 6.55 -6.96
CA ALA A 108 6.19 7.36 -7.95
C ALA A 108 4.68 7.05 -7.97
N SER A 109 4.32 5.78 -7.87
CA SER A 109 2.91 5.36 -7.80
C SER A 109 2.23 5.91 -6.53
N ALA A 110 2.88 5.79 -5.37
CA ALA A 110 2.36 6.27 -4.10
C ALA A 110 2.22 7.80 -4.05
N LEU A 111 3.19 8.55 -4.60
CA LEU A 111 3.09 10.00 -4.75
C LEU A 111 1.96 10.41 -5.71
N GLY A 112 1.67 9.59 -6.72
CA GLY A 112 0.50 9.76 -7.57
C GLY A 112 -0.81 9.62 -6.80
N VAL A 113 -0.89 8.64 -5.88
CA VAL A 113 -2.03 8.53 -4.95
C VAL A 113 -2.12 9.76 -4.03
N ALA A 114 -0.99 10.18 -3.43
CA ALA A 114 -0.95 11.35 -2.55
C ALA A 114 -1.45 12.62 -3.25
N LEU A 115 -1.03 12.85 -4.50
CA LEU A 115 -1.52 13.97 -5.32
C LEU A 115 -2.98 13.84 -5.71
N ALA A 116 -3.48 12.64 -5.97
CA ALA A 116 -4.90 12.42 -6.28
C ALA A 116 -5.82 12.79 -5.12
N LEU A 117 -5.37 12.50 -3.90
CA LEU A 117 -6.11 12.72 -2.66
C LEU A 117 -5.82 14.09 -2.01
N GLY A 118 -4.90 14.87 -2.57
CA GLY A 118 -4.52 16.17 -2.03
C GLY A 118 -3.71 16.12 -0.74
N GLU A 119 -3.07 14.97 -0.45
CA GLU A 119 -2.22 14.77 0.73
C GLU A 119 -0.88 15.50 0.61
N VAL A 120 -0.43 15.74 -0.62
CA VAL A 120 0.76 16.55 -0.93
C VAL A 120 0.41 17.63 -1.94
N ALA A 121 1.02 18.81 -1.79
CA ALA A 121 0.73 19.96 -2.65
C ALA A 121 1.40 19.88 -4.03
N SER A 122 2.62 19.34 -4.09
CA SER A 122 3.41 19.24 -5.32
C SER A 122 4.46 18.14 -5.20
N VAL A 123 4.82 17.54 -6.34
CA VAL A 123 5.85 16.51 -6.47
C VAL A 123 6.72 16.84 -7.68
N THR A 124 8.00 16.51 -7.59
CA THR A 124 8.97 16.57 -8.69
C THR A 124 9.74 15.26 -8.79
N ASP A 125 10.46 15.02 -9.89
CA ASP A 125 11.33 13.84 -10.04
C ASP A 125 12.36 13.71 -8.90
N ALA A 126 12.84 14.83 -8.36
CA ALA A 126 13.84 14.86 -7.30
C ALA A 126 13.29 14.40 -5.94
N ASP A 127 11.97 14.36 -5.78
CA ASP A 127 11.32 13.91 -4.55
C ASP A 127 11.22 12.38 -4.48
N ILE A 128 11.15 11.71 -5.63
CA ILE A 128 10.81 10.29 -5.75
C ILE A 128 11.95 9.42 -5.22
N GLY A 129 11.65 8.63 -4.20
CA GLY A 129 12.60 7.79 -3.46
C GLY A 129 13.52 8.58 -2.52
N VAL A 130 13.27 9.88 -2.30
CA VAL A 130 14.18 10.79 -1.58
C VAL A 130 13.48 11.58 -0.48
N ASP A 131 12.45 12.35 -0.80
CA ASP A 131 11.77 13.23 0.16
C ASP A 131 10.71 12.45 0.97
N THR A 132 11.13 11.90 2.11
CA THR A 132 10.30 11.04 2.96
C THR A 132 9.20 11.79 3.71
N ASP A 133 9.19 13.13 3.71
CA ASP A 133 8.11 13.93 4.27
C ASP A 133 6.88 13.95 3.34
N LYS A 134 7.05 13.60 2.06
CA LYS A 134 5.96 13.46 1.09
C LYS A 134 5.49 12.02 1.03
N PHE A 135 4.29 11.73 1.51
CA PHE A 135 3.72 10.39 1.44
C PHE A 135 2.20 10.41 1.35
N SER A 136 1.62 9.28 0.95
CA SER A 136 0.20 8.99 1.10
C SER A 136 -0.06 8.16 2.35
N GLY A 137 -1.10 8.48 3.11
CA GLY A 137 -1.55 7.71 4.26
C GLY A 137 -2.36 6.46 3.92
N VAL A 138 -2.64 6.21 2.64
CA VAL A 138 -3.50 5.10 2.18
C VAL A 138 -2.92 4.31 1.00
N ALA A 139 -1.83 4.78 0.38
CA ALA A 139 -1.22 4.11 -0.76
C ALA A 139 -0.53 2.79 -0.36
N SER A 140 -0.72 1.76 -1.16
CA SER A 140 0.02 0.51 -1.05
C SER A 140 0.44 0.03 -2.42
N ALA A 141 1.68 0.33 -2.80
CA ALA A 141 2.24 -0.02 -4.10
C ALA A 141 3.11 -1.28 -4.00
N SER A 142 2.99 -2.16 -4.99
CA SER A 142 3.81 -3.36 -5.14
C SER A 142 4.31 -3.46 -6.57
N ALA A 143 5.63 -3.59 -6.73
CA ALA A 143 6.23 -3.70 -8.06
C ALA A 143 6.19 -5.14 -8.60
N GLY A 144 6.16 -5.30 -9.91
CA GLY A 144 6.22 -6.59 -10.60
C GLY A 144 6.76 -6.46 -12.01
N VAL A 145 7.28 -7.57 -12.52
CA VAL A 145 7.82 -7.65 -13.89
C VAL A 145 6.73 -7.83 -14.94
N GLU A 146 5.56 -8.35 -14.54
CA GLU A 146 4.48 -8.87 -15.38
C GLU A 146 3.69 -7.83 -16.18
N LEU A 147 3.89 -6.53 -15.94
CA LEU A 147 3.08 -5.43 -16.50
C LEU A 147 3.90 -4.19 -16.83
N LEU A 148 3.31 -3.31 -17.64
CA LEU A 148 3.88 -2.03 -18.10
C LEU A 148 3.02 -0.81 -17.72
N CYS A 149 1.79 -1.00 -17.24
CA CYS A 149 0.95 0.06 -16.69
C CYS A 149 0.91 -0.03 -15.16
N ASN A 150 0.17 0.84 -14.49
CA ASN A 150 -0.25 0.64 -13.10
C ASN A 150 -1.67 0.06 -13.11
N GLU A 151 -1.88 -1.05 -12.42
CA GLU A 151 -3.20 -1.56 -12.07
C GLU A 151 -3.59 -1.04 -10.69
N ILE A 152 -4.79 -0.48 -10.56
CA ILE A 152 -5.21 0.28 -9.38
C ILE A 152 -6.50 -0.31 -8.85
N LEU A 153 -6.54 -0.59 -7.55
CA LEU A 153 -7.74 -0.90 -6.79
C LEU A 153 -7.89 0.13 -5.67
N VAL A 154 -8.91 0.98 -5.77
CA VAL A 154 -9.28 1.93 -4.72
C VAL A 154 -10.34 1.28 -3.84
N LEU A 155 -10.09 1.26 -2.54
CA LEU A 155 -11.03 0.81 -1.51
C LEU A 155 -11.36 1.97 -0.58
N GLY A 156 -12.64 2.13 -0.32
CA GLY A 156 -13.14 3.18 0.57
C GLY A 156 -14.54 2.88 1.07
N ASN A 157 -15.18 3.88 1.67
CA ASN A 157 -16.59 3.83 2.01
C ASN A 157 -17.39 4.79 1.13
N SER A 158 -18.62 4.40 0.83
CA SER A 158 -19.56 5.23 0.09
C SER A 158 -21.00 5.02 0.58
N PRO A 159 -21.81 6.09 0.74
CA PRO A 159 -23.23 5.99 1.04
C PRO A 159 -24.06 5.43 -0.13
N HIS A 160 -23.46 5.31 -1.32
CA HIS A 160 -24.10 4.73 -2.49
C HIS A 160 -23.92 3.21 -2.61
N TRP A 161 -23.15 2.61 -1.69
CA TRP A 161 -22.86 1.18 -1.66
C TRP A 161 -23.61 0.46 -0.54
N GLY A 162 -23.94 -0.80 -0.79
CA GLY A 162 -24.64 -1.70 0.12
C GLY A 162 -23.71 -2.70 0.81
N GLY A 163 -24.31 -3.74 1.40
CA GLY A 163 -23.59 -4.83 2.06
C GLY A 163 -23.32 -4.61 3.55
N ASP A 164 -22.58 -5.53 4.14
CA ASP A 164 -22.27 -5.59 5.57
C ASP A 164 -20.80 -5.27 5.88
N LEU A 165 -20.03 -4.79 4.90
CA LEU A 165 -18.62 -4.50 5.06
C LEU A 165 -18.34 -2.99 5.15
N ARG A 166 -17.30 -2.64 5.90
CA ARG A 166 -16.64 -1.33 5.91
C ARG A 166 -15.13 -1.50 5.89
N ILE A 167 -14.44 -0.44 5.49
CA ILE A 167 -12.99 -0.33 5.61
C ILE A 167 -12.60 0.86 6.47
N SER A 168 -11.57 0.71 7.28
CA SER A 168 -10.91 1.79 8.02
C SER A 168 -9.40 1.71 7.78
N HIS A 169 -8.66 2.76 8.13
CA HIS A 169 -7.21 2.72 8.07
C HIS A 169 -6.57 3.57 9.18
N ALA A 170 -5.30 3.31 9.44
CA ALA A 170 -4.40 4.17 10.18
C ALA A 170 -3.01 4.13 9.50
N VAL A 171 -2.09 4.97 9.98
CA VAL A 171 -0.70 4.98 9.50
C VAL A 171 0.21 4.54 10.65
N MET A 172 0.92 3.43 10.45
CA MET A 172 1.99 2.99 11.35
C MET A 172 3.19 3.93 11.19
N ARG A 173 3.71 4.45 12.29
CA ARG A 173 4.89 5.32 12.28
C ARG A 173 6.21 4.57 12.19
N ASP A 174 6.23 3.32 12.64
CA ASP A 174 7.36 2.42 12.58
C ASP A 174 6.87 0.97 12.54
N GLY A 175 7.78 0.04 12.23
CA GLY A 175 7.46 -1.39 12.14
C GLY A 175 6.93 -2.06 13.42
N ILE A 176 6.89 -1.35 14.56
CA ILE A 176 6.37 -1.85 15.83
C ILE A 176 5.23 -0.97 16.39
N ASP A 177 4.57 -0.19 15.54
CA ASP A 177 3.47 0.69 15.92
C ASP A 177 2.14 -0.06 16.09
N PHE A 178 2.11 -0.93 17.10
CA PHE A 178 0.92 -1.65 17.53
C PHE A 178 -0.29 -0.73 17.83
N PRO A 179 -0.11 0.45 18.47
CA PRO A 179 -1.21 1.40 18.65
C PRO A 179 -1.91 1.85 17.36
N ALA A 180 -1.19 2.02 16.25
CA ALA A 180 -1.79 2.34 14.96
C ALA A 180 -2.65 1.19 14.41
N VAL A 181 -2.21 -0.06 14.55
CA VAL A 181 -3.03 -1.24 14.19
C VAL A 181 -4.32 -1.26 15.00
N GLN A 182 -4.24 -0.98 16.31
CA GLN A 182 -5.42 -0.88 17.17
C GLN A 182 -6.31 0.31 16.80
N ALA A 183 -5.77 1.43 16.32
CA ALA A 183 -6.56 2.57 15.85
C ALA A 183 -7.40 2.19 14.63
N ALA A 184 -6.80 1.54 13.63
CA ALA A 184 -7.55 1.04 12.48
C ALA A 184 -8.66 0.07 12.89
N LEU A 185 -8.40 -0.84 13.83
CA LEU A 185 -9.41 -1.75 14.38
C LEU A 185 -10.53 -0.99 15.14
N ARG A 186 -10.20 0.02 15.95
CA ARG A 186 -11.23 0.83 16.63
C ARG A 186 -12.14 1.55 15.65
N ASP A 187 -11.56 2.12 14.59
CA ASP A 187 -12.32 2.80 13.54
C ASP A 187 -13.19 1.82 12.74
N ALA A 188 -12.82 0.54 12.69
CA ALA A 188 -13.66 -0.54 12.15
C ALA A 188 -14.76 -1.02 13.12
N GLY A 189 -14.84 -0.47 14.35
CA GLY A 189 -15.87 -0.77 15.34
C GLY A 189 -15.51 -1.85 16.35
N PHE A 190 -14.21 -2.12 16.57
CA PHE A 190 -13.73 -3.05 17.60
C PHE A 190 -13.28 -2.31 18.87
N ALA A 191 -13.33 -2.96 20.03
CA ALA A 191 -12.77 -2.37 21.26
C ALA A 191 -11.23 -2.26 21.18
N ALA A 192 -10.57 -3.24 20.56
CA ALA A 192 -9.12 -3.31 20.32
C ALA A 192 -8.27 -2.97 21.56
N GLN A 193 -8.57 -3.64 22.69
CA GLN A 193 -7.83 -3.58 23.96
C GLN A 193 -6.90 -4.79 24.12
N GLY A 194 -5.92 -4.91 23.21
CA GLY A 194 -5.03 -6.06 23.11
C GLY A 194 -5.28 -6.85 21.83
N GLN A 195 -5.08 -8.17 21.88
CA GLN A 195 -5.48 -9.08 20.81
C GLN A 195 -7.01 -9.18 20.75
N LEU A 196 -7.59 -9.24 19.55
CA LEU A 196 -9.02 -9.44 19.36
C LEU A 196 -9.48 -10.77 19.98
N SER A 197 -10.72 -10.79 20.46
CA SER A 197 -11.38 -12.05 20.84
C SER A 197 -11.63 -12.89 19.57
N PRO A 198 -11.83 -14.21 19.69
CA PRO A 198 -12.18 -15.05 18.53
C PRO A 198 -13.46 -14.58 17.80
N GLU A 199 -14.42 -13.99 18.53
CA GLU A 199 -15.65 -13.46 17.95
C GLU A 199 -15.40 -12.19 17.11
N ASP A 200 -14.56 -11.28 17.61
CA ASP A 200 -14.19 -10.08 16.88
C ASP A 200 -13.23 -10.38 15.72
N GLU A 201 -12.30 -11.31 15.89
CA GLU A 201 -11.41 -11.78 14.83
C GLU A 201 -12.20 -12.32 13.63
N ALA A 202 -13.24 -13.12 13.88
CA ALA A 202 -14.10 -13.67 12.83
C ALA A 202 -14.86 -12.59 12.01
N ARG A 203 -14.96 -11.37 12.53
CA ARG A 203 -15.54 -10.22 11.83
C ARG A 203 -14.52 -9.45 11.00
N VAL A 204 -13.22 -9.65 11.20
CA VAL A 204 -12.17 -9.07 10.36
C VAL A 204 -12.03 -9.91 9.09
N LEU A 205 -12.24 -9.31 7.93
CA LEU A 205 -12.17 -10.01 6.64
C LEU A 205 -10.77 -9.88 6.04
N ALA A 206 -10.15 -8.71 6.18
CA ALA A 206 -8.78 -8.49 5.71
C ALA A 206 -8.07 -7.45 6.57
N VAL A 207 -6.76 -7.63 6.72
CA VAL A 207 -5.85 -6.56 7.15
C VAL A 207 -4.77 -6.40 6.08
N LEU A 208 -4.60 -5.17 5.63
CA LEU A 208 -3.75 -4.80 4.50
C LEU A 208 -2.72 -3.78 5.00
N ALA A 209 -1.44 -4.09 4.90
CA ALA A 209 -0.39 -3.21 5.43
C ALA A 209 0.83 -3.09 4.52
N LYS A 210 1.51 -1.96 4.66
CA LYS A 210 2.86 -1.74 4.16
C LYS A 210 3.89 -1.91 5.27
N ALA A 211 5.09 -2.33 4.88
CA ALA A 211 6.22 -2.49 5.80
C ALA A 211 7.53 -2.11 5.11
N GLU A 212 8.36 -1.36 5.79
CA GLU A 212 9.74 -1.11 5.39
C GLU A 212 10.65 -0.93 6.61
N PRO A 213 11.96 -1.19 6.48
CA PRO A 213 12.92 -0.74 7.48
C PRO A 213 13.12 0.78 7.36
N SER A 214 13.30 1.48 8.50
CA SER A 214 13.67 2.90 8.43
C SER A 214 15.03 3.07 7.74
N THR A 215 15.15 4.10 6.91
CA THR A 215 16.41 4.51 6.28
C THR A 215 17.50 4.86 7.30
N THR A 216 17.12 5.30 8.50
CA THR A 216 18.06 5.66 9.58
C THR A 216 18.76 4.45 10.22
N GLY A 217 18.33 3.22 9.89
CA GLY A 217 18.83 1.99 10.52
C GLY A 217 18.39 1.83 11.98
N ARG A 218 17.33 2.54 12.39
CA ARG A 218 16.85 2.56 13.78
C ARG A 218 15.34 2.45 13.89
N ILE A 219 14.88 1.76 14.92
CA ILE A 219 13.49 1.79 15.39
C ILE A 219 13.50 2.35 16.80
N ARG A 220 12.87 3.51 17.02
CA ARG A 220 12.78 4.21 18.32
C ARG A 220 14.15 4.37 19.00
N GLY A 221 15.18 4.69 18.21
CA GLY A 221 16.55 4.88 18.66
C GLY A 221 17.40 3.60 18.76
N ALA A 222 16.79 2.41 18.76
CA ALA A 222 17.53 1.15 18.76
C ALA A 222 17.98 0.79 17.34
N ARG A 223 19.27 0.44 17.17
CA ARG A 223 19.85 0.05 15.89
C ARG A 223 19.32 -1.31 15.42
N HIS A 224 18.99 -1.44 14.14
CA HIS A 224 18.77 -2.72 13.46
C HIS A 224 19.76 -2.91 12.31
N ILE A 225 19.79 -4.11 11.71
CA ILE A 225 20.69 -4.46 10.58
C ILE A 225 19.97 -4.70 9.25
N MET A 226 18.64 -4.55 9.21
CA MET A 226 17.84 -4.90 8.03
C MET A 226 18.36 -4.32 6.71
N ASN A 227 18.91 -3.10 6.72
CA ASN A 227 19.44 -2.43 5.51
C ASN A 227 20.82 -2.94 5.09
N ASP A 228 21.61 -3.45 6.03
CA ASP A 228 23.01 -3.85 5.84
C ASP A 228 23.19 -5.38 5.78
N ASP A 229 22.09 -6.13 5.86
CA ASP A 229 22.08 -7.58 5.80
C ASP A 229 22.23 -8.04 4.34
N SER A 230 23.39 -8.60 4.00
CA SER A 230 23.69 -9.12 2.67
C SER A 230 23.00 -10.44 2.35
N ASP A 231 22.50 -11.16 3.36
CA ASP A 231 21.95 -12.50 3.22
C ASP A 231 20.42 -12.47 3.10
N ILE A 232 19.79 -11.61 3.89
CA ILE A 232 18.33 -11.45 3.91
C ILE A 232 17.97 -10.01 3.56
N ASN A 233 17.37 -9.86 2.38
CA ASN A 233 16.93 -8.56 1.90
C ASN A 233 16.01 -7.84 2.92
N ALA A 234 16.23 -6.52 3.07
CA ALA A 234 15.58 -5.67 4.05
C ALA A 234 14.05 -5.77 4.09
N THR A 235 13.40 -5.89 2.93
CA THR A 235 11.93 -6.01 2.86
C THR A 235 11.40 -7.33 3.44
N ARG A 236 12.21 -8.38 3.47
CA ARG A 236 11.87 -9.68 4.08
C ARG A 236 11.80 -9.56 5.59
N HIS A 237 12.78 -8.89 6.19
CA HIS A 237 12.78 -8.57 7.63
C HIS A 237 11.57 -7.72 8.01
N ALA A 238 11.31 -6.64 7.26
CA ALA A 238 10.22 -5.73 7.54
C ALA A 238 8.84 -6.42 7.48
N ARG A 239 8.60 -7.28 6.48
CA ARG A 239 7.35 -8.06 6.40
C ARG A 239 7.17 -9.00 7.58
N ALA A 240 8.22 -9.70 8.00
CA ALA A 240 8.15 -10.60 9.15
C ALA A 240 7.85 -9.83 10.46
N LEU A 241 8.51 -8.68 10.67
CA LEU A 241 8.32 -7.84 11.85
C LEU A 241 6.89 -7.29 11.93
N VAL A 242 6.44 -6.59 10.89
CA VAL A 242 5.11 -5.98 10.84
C VAL A 242 4.01 -7.05 10.85
N GLY A 243 4.23 -8.16 10.15
CA GLY A 243 3.32 -9.31 10.18
C GLY A 243 3.12 -9.86 11.59
N GLY A 244 4.19 -9.98 12.39
CA GLY A 244 4.10 -10.39 13.79
C GLY A 244 3.32 -9.40 14.66
N VAL A 245 3.54 -8.10 14.47
CA VAL A 245 2.84 -7.03 15.20
C VAL A 245 1.34 -7.05 14.91
N ILE A 246 0.95 -7.19 13.64
CA ILE A 246 -0.46 -7.27 13.24
C ILE A 246 -1.08 -8.59 13.71
N ALA A 247 -0.37 -9.72 13.59
CA ALA A 247 -0.85 -11.02 14.06
C ALA A 247 -1.10 -11.02 15.58
N ALA A 248 -0.25 -10.32 16.35
CA ALA A 248 -0.47 -10.13 17.78
C ALA A 248 -1.75 -9.33 18.08
N ALA A 249 -2.14 -8.39 17.21
CA ALA A 249 -3.37 -7.60 17.39
C ALA A 249 -4.62 -8.37 16.96
N VAL A 250 -4.54 -9.11 15.85
CA VAL A 250 -5.72 -9.71 15.21
C VAL A 250 -5.96 -11.14 15.67
N GLY A 251 -4.91 -11.91 15.97
CA GLY A 251 -5.01 -13.32 16.36
C GLY A 251 -4.91 -14.33 15.21
N ARG A 252 -4.49 -13.89 14.01
CA ARG A 252 -4.31 -14.75 12.83
C ARG A 252 -3.12 -14.33 11.97
N THR A 253 -2.72 -15.21 11.06
CA THR A 253 -1.57 -15.03 10.17
C THR A 253 -1.94 -14.82 8.70
N GLU A 254 -3.21 -14.95 8.34
CA GLU A 254 -3.77 -14.59 7.03
C GLU A 254 -3.87 -13.07 6.92
N LEU A 255 -2.72 -12.43 6.71
CA LEU A 255 -2.53 -10.98 6.72
C LEU A 255 -1.78 -10.55 5.45
N PHE A 256 -2.28 -9.53 4.77
CA PHE A 256 -1.59 -8.97 3.62
C PHE A 256 -0.56 -7.94 4.10
N VAL A 257 0.72 -8.28 4.06
CA VAL A 257 1.81 -7.37 4.41
C VAL A 257 2.76 -7.25 3.22
N SER A 258 2.82 -6.07 2.61
CA SER A 258 3.67 -5.82 1.43
C SER A 258 4.89 -4.98 1.80
N GLY A 259 6.06 -5.43 1.33
CA GLY A 259 7.34 -4.76 1.62
C GLY A 259 7.63 -3.55 0.72
N GLY A 260 8.46 -2.63 1.21
CA GLY A 260 8.92 -1.41 0.51
C GLY A 260 7.83 -0.34 0.51
N ALA A 261 7.93 0.63 1.40
CA ALA A 261 6.89 1.60 1.70
C ALA A 261 7.31 3.02 1.30
N GLU A 262 8.12 3.15 0.24
CA GLU A 262 8.59 4.43 -0.27
C GLU A 262 7.38 5.34 -0.56
N HIS A 263 7.29 6.48 0.15
CA HIS A 263 6.16 7.43 0.12
C HIS A 263 4.78 6.85 0.47
N GLN A 264 4.73 5.74 1.21
CA GLN A 264 3.52 5.05 1.66
C GLN A 264 3.53 5.06 3.19
N GLY A 265 3.17 6.19 3.81
CA GLY A 265 3.44 6.48 5.22
C GLY A 265 4.82 7.12 5.45
N PRO A 266 5.17 7.42 6.71
CA PRO A 266 6.47 7.98 7.07
C PRO A 266 7.59 6.94 6.92
N ASP A 267 8.85 7.40 6.83
CA ASP A 267 10.04 6.53 6.76
C ASP A 267 10.05 5.45 7.86
N GLY A 268 10.10 4.18 7.44
CA GLY A 268 10.10 3.02 8.34
C GLY A 268 8.71 2.58 8.82
N GLY A 269 7.67 3.27 8.39
CA GLY A 269 6.27 3.02 8.71
C GLY A 269 5.46 2.48 7.53
N GLY A 270 4.15 2.71 7.60
CA GLY A 270 3.25 2.51 6.46
C GLY A 270 1.77 2.40 6.82
N PRO A 271 0.86 2.52 5.83
CA PRO A 271 -0.56 2.34 6.07
C PRO A 271 -0.90 0.94 6.55
N VAL A 272 -1.92 0.87 7.40
CA VAL A 272 -2.61 -0.36 7.81
C VAL A 272 -4.12 -0.14 7.67
N ALA A 273 -4.77 -0.94 6.85
CA ALA A 273 -6.21 -0.89 6.62
C ALA A 273 -6.89 -2.19 7.07
N VAL A 274 -8.12 -2.07 7.58
CA VAL A 274 -8.93 -3.18 8.08
C VAL A 274 -10.25 -3.20 7.32
N ILE A 275 -10.58 -4.34 6.72
CA ILE A 275 -11.91 -4.61 6.18
C ILE A 275 -12.63 -5.50 7.19
N ALA A 276 -13.82 -5.08 7.63
CA ALA A 276 -14.57 -5.82 8.65
C ALA A 276 -16.08 -5.78 8.42
N LYS A 277 -16.77 -6.75 9.01
CA LYS A 277 -18.23 -6.78 9.12
C LYS A 277 -18.72 -5.77 10.14
N VAL A 278 -19.66 -4.93 9.73
CA VAL A 278 -20.39 -4.02 10.63
C VAL A 278 -21.38 -4.83 11.48
N LEU A 279 -21.57 -4.42 12.73
CA LEU A 279 -22.71 -4.88 13.51
C LEU A 279 -23.95 -4.11 13.01
N GLY A 280 -25.02 -4.85 12.70
CA GLY A 280 -26.29 -4.29 12.21
C GLY A 280 -27.03 -3.46 13.25
#